data_AF-A0A0I9S7K5-F1
#
_entry.id   AF-A0A0I9S7K5-F1
#
_cell.length_a   1.000
_cell.length_b   1.000
_cell.length_c   1.000
_cell.angle_alpha   90.00
_cell.angle_beta   90.00
_cell.angle_gamma   90.00
#
_symmetry.space_group_name_H-M   'P 1'
#
loop_
_entity.id
_entity.type
_entity.pdbx_description
1 polymer ?
#
loop_
_entity_poly.entity_id
_entity_poly.type
_entity_poly.pdbx_seq_one_letter_code
_entity_poly.pdbx_strand_id
1 'polypeptide(L)'
;HNQLMRDSYVTPESVKNALLGKEEEANTIISFFTQHNDQYKKKVEAGEATPKTYSRYELTKLRLTDFLKDEYRVSDLPIRQINKVFIENFYLYIIKNHDCSPNTAMKFIQRFRTVVNFAQGTGLITADPFANYKLKFEYIERGYLDKDEISRICNKDFASKRLEQ
;
A
#
# COMPACT_ATOMS: atom_id res chain seq x y z
N HIS A 1 -35.19 -18.51 25.67
CA HIS A 1 -34.51 -19.15 24.54
C HIS A 1 -33.28 -18.31 24.20
N ASN A 2 -32.11 -18.79 24.61
CA ASN A 2 -30.71 -18.49 24.18
C ASN A 2 -30.33 -17.03 23.87
N GLN A 3 -29.61 -16.34 24.75
CA GLN A 3 -28.14 -16.36 24.87
C GLN A 3 -27.41 -16.18 23.53
N LEU A 4 -26.82 -15.00 23.34
CA LEU A 4 -25.55 -14.84 22.65
C LEU A 4 -24.68 -13.92 23.52
N MET A 5 -24.04 -14.55 24.49
CA MET A 5 -22.90 -14.03 25.23
C MET A 5 -21.87 -13.51 24.22
N ARG A 6 -21.68 -12.20 24.19
CA ARG A 6 -20.55 -11.56 23.53
C ARG A 6 -19.33 -11.66 24.45
N ASP A 7 -18.94 -12.87 24.81
CA ASP A 7 -17.66 -13.15 25.44
C ASP A 7 -16.59 -13.11 24.36
N SER A 8 -16.24 -11.89 23.94
CA SER A 8 -14.90 -11.65 23.42
C SER A 8 -13.99 -11.88 24.62
N TYR A 9 -13.12 -12.89 24.56
CA TYR A 9 -12.12 -13.16 25.60
C TYR A 9 -11.23 -11.93 25.76
N VAL A 10 -11.61 -11.05 26.68
CA VAL A 10 -10.81 -9.90 27.08
C VAL A 10 -9.80 -10.44 28.07
N THR A 11 -8.58 -10.75 27.60
CA THR A 11 -7.51 -11.15 28.50
C THR A 11 -7.09 -9.95 29.36
N PRO A 12 -6.63 -10.17 30.61
CA PRO A 12 -6.09 -9.09 31.44
C PRO A 12 -4.96 -8.32 30.73
N GLU A 13 -4.18 -8.99 29.86
CA GLU A 13 -3.22 -8.32 28.98
C GLU A 13 -3.87 -7.35 27.99
N SER A 14 -4.99 -7.73 27.34
CA SER A 14 -5.70 -6.85 26.41
C SER A 14 -6.24 -5.59 27.11
N VAL A 15 -6.84 -5.72 28.30
CA VAL A 15 -7.30 -4.56 29.10
C VAL A 15 -6.13 -3.69 29.52
N LYS A 16 -5.03 -4.30 29.95
CA LYS A 16 -3.82 -3.59 30.37
C LYS A 16 -3.18 -2.83 29.20
N ASN A 17 -3.17 -3.41 27.99
CA ASN A 17 -2.63 -2.76 26.79
C ASN A 17 -3.52 -1.61 26.31
N ALA A 18 -4.85 -1.75 26.41
CA ALA A 18 -5.82 -0.68 26.15
C ALA A 18 -5.63 0.51 27.11
N LEU A 19 -5.50 0.24 28.41
CA LEU A 19 -5.31 1.26 29.45
C LEU A 19 -3.94 1.95 29.40
N LEU A 20 -2.91 1.28 28.85
CA LEU A 20 -1.55 1.83 28.71
C LEU A 20 -1.31 2.56 27.39
N GLY A 21 -2.33 2.73 26.53
CA GLY A 21 -2.20 3.40 25.23
C GLY A 21 -1.49 2.58 24.14
N LYS A 22 -1.07 1.35 24.43
CA LYS A 22 -0.40 0.45 23.48
C LYS A 22 -1.30 0.04 22.31
N GLU A 23 -2.61 0.04 22.52
CA GLU A 23 -3.58 -0.17 21.42
C GLU A 23 -3.60 1.00 20.43
N GLU A 24 -3.41 2.24 20.87
CA GLU A 24 -3.36 3.38 19.95
C GLU A 24 -2.07 3.41 19.13
N GLU A 25 -0.93 3.02 19.73
CA GLU A 25 0.33 2.82 18.99
C GLU A 25 0.25 1.68 17.97
N ALA A 26 -0.54 0.65 18.24
CA ALA A 26 -0.72 -0.48 17.31
C ALA A 26 -1.68 -0.15 16.15
N ASN A 27 -2.60 0.81 16.32
CA ASN A 27 -3.67 1.13 15.37
C ASN A 27 -3.34 2.30 14.42
N THR A 28 -2.10 2.34 13.94
CA THR A 28 -1.57 3.38 13.05
C THR A 28 -1.35 2.89 11.63
N ILE A 29 -1.20 3.82 10.69
CA ILE A 29 -1.00 3.52 9.26
C ILE A 29 0.25 2.67 9.08
N ILE A 30 1.39 3.10 9.64
CA ILE A 30 2.65 2.41 9.42
C ILE A 30 2.69 1.07 10.16
N SER A 31 2.02 0.95 11.32
CA SER A 31 1.85 -0.33 12.01
C SER A 31 1.10 -1.34 11.13
N PHE A 32 -0.07 -0.99 10.58
CA PHE A 32 -0.82 -1.90 9.70
C PHE A 32 -0.06 -2.26 8.42
N PHE A 33 0.67 -1.31 7.83
CA PHE A 33 1.56 -1.62 6.70
C PHE A 33 2.65 -2.63 7.09
N THR A 34 3.24 -2.48 8.27
CA THR A 34 4.26 -3.41 8.75
C THR A 34 3.69 -4.81 8.92
N GLN A 35 2.56 -4.93 9.62
CA GLN A 35 1.88 -6.21 9.84
C GLN A 35 1.49 -6.89 8.51
N HIS A 36 0.88 -6.13 7.60
CA HIS A 36 0.53 -6.63 6.27
C HIS A 36 1.76 -7.11 5.50
N ASN A 37 2.85 -6.33 5.50
CA ASN A 37 4.05 -6.65 4.73
C ASN A 37 4.81 -7.84 5.31
N ASP A 38 4.84 -7.99 6.63
CA ASP A 38 5.40 -9.18 7.30
C ASP A 38 4.60 -10.44 6.95
N GLN A 39 3.27 -10.36 6.92
CA GLN A 39 2.44 -11.47 6.45
C GLN A 39 2.67 -11.75 4.96
N TYR A 40 2.80 -10.71 4.13
CA TYR A 40 3.08 -10.86 2.70
C TYR A 40 4.44 -11.50 2.46
N LYS A 41 5.46 -11.15 3.25
CA LYS A 41 6.79 -11.75 3.20
C LYS A 41 6.74 -13.26 3.48
N LYS A 42 5.99 -13.69 4.49
CA LYS A 42 5.76 -15.12 4.76
C LYS A 42 5.12 -15.84 3.56
N LYS A 43 4.18 -15.20 2.86
CA LYS A 43 3.60 -15.76 1.62
C LYS A 43 4.62 -15.89 0.50
N VAL A 44 5.55 -14.94 0.39
CA VAL A 44 6.66 -15.01 -0.59
C VAL A 44 7.58 -16.19 -0.25
N GLU A 45 7.94 -16.35 1.02
CA GLU A 45 8.78 -17.46 1.51
C GLU A 45 8.11 -18.83 1.29
N ALA A 46 6.78 -18.88 1.39
CA ALA A 46 5.97 -20.07 1.09
C ALA A 46 5.70 -20.29 -0.41
N GLY A 47 6.15 -19.40 -1.31
CA GLY A 47 5.92 -19.50 -2.75
C GLY A 47 4.52 -19.10 -3.25
N GLU A 48 3.67 -18.55 -2.38
CA GLU A 48 2.30 -18.12 -2.72
C GLU A 48 2.23 -16.68 -3.28
N ALA A 49 3.30 -15.91 -3.16
CA ALA A 49 3.36 -14.52 -3.59
C ALA A 49 4.71 -14.14 -4.22
N THR A 50 4.75 -13.06 -4.99
CA THR A 50 5.98 -12.66 -5.69
C THR A 50 6.80 -11.65 -4.87
N PRO A 51 8.15 -11.77 -4.87
CA PRO A 51 9.04 -10.77 -4.25
C PRO A 51 8.85 -9.36 -4.84
N LYS A 52 8.49 -9.29 -6.14
CA LYS A 52 8.22 -8.04 -6.84
C LYS A 52 7.01 -7.32 -6.26
N THR A 53 5.94 -8.02 -5.90
CA THR A 53 4.78 -7.37 -5.28
C THR A 53 5.10 -6.94 -3.85
N TYR A 54 5.83 -7.76 -3.09
CA TYR A 54 6.30 -7.40 -1.74
C TYR A 54 7.10 -6.08 -1.74
N SER A 55 8.10 -5.95 -2.62
CA SER A 55 8.91 -4.73 -2.68
C SER A 55 8.10 -3.48 -3.02
N ARG A 56 6.99 -3.63 -3.74
CA ARG A 56 6.08 -2.52 -4.04
C ARG A 56 5.23 -2.12 -2.84
N TYR A 57 4.87 -3.04 -1.95
CA TYR A 57 4.23 -2.70 -0.68
C TYR A 57 5.21 -2.01 0.27
N GLU A 58 6.46 -2.47 0.35
CA GLU A 58 7.52 -1.80 1.11
C GLU A 58 7.78 -0.37 0.60
N LEU A 59 7.86 -0.19 -0.72
CA LEU A 59 7.99 1.13 -1.32
C LEU A 59 6.78 2.02 -1.00
N THR A 60 5.57 1.46 -0.97
CA THR A 60 4.37 2.24 -0.62
C THR A 60 4.39 2.68 0.84
N LYS A 61 4.80 1.80 1.76
CA LYS A 61 5.02 2.13 3.18
C LYS A 61 6.03 3.27 3.33
N LEU A 62 7.18 3.17 2.66
CA LEU A 62 8.21 4.21 2.69
C LEU A 62 7.66 5.56 2.24
N ARG A 63 6.94 5.60 1.12
CA ARG A 63 6.39 6.84 0.57
C ARG A 63 5.31 7.47 1.44
N LEU A 64 4.52 6.64 2.12
CA LEU A 64 3.58 7.11 3.13
C LEU A 64 4.32 7.71 4.34
N THR A 65 5.39 7.07 4.81
CA THR A 65 6.23 7.62 5.90
C THR A 65 6.83 8.97 5.50
N ASP A 66 7.34 9.11 4.28
CA ASP A 66 7.89 10.37 3.76
C ASP A 66 6.81 11.46 3.71
N PHE A 67 5.63 11.14 3.16
CA PHE A 67 4.47 12.02 3.13
C PHE A 67 4.03 12.51 4.52
N LEU A 68 3.96 11.59 5.50
CA LEU A 68 3.59 11.94 6.87
C LEU A 68 4.60 12.89 7.52
N LYS A 69 5.90 12.69 7.26
CA LYS A 69 6.96 13.57 7.76
C LYS A 69 6.95 14.94 7.10
N ASP A 70 6.68 15.00 5.80
CA ASP A 70 6.72 16.24 5.03
C ASP A 70 5.50 17.12 5.28
N GLU A 71 4.30 16.54 5.19
CA GLU A 71 3.04 17.28 5.19
C GLU A 71 2.42 17.40 6.60
N TYR A 72 2.63 16.39 7.46
CA TYR A 72 2.01 16.34 8.80
C TYR A 72 3.02 16.49 9.94
N ARG A 73 4.33 16.48 9.64
CA ARG A 73 5.43 16.56 10.63
C ARG A 73 5.36 15.48 11.71
N VAL A 74 4.83 14.31 11.36
CA VAL A 74 4.72 13.16 12.27
C VAL A 74 5.36 11.92 11.64
N SER A 75 5.76 10.97 12.47
CA SER A 75 6.29 9.68 12.01
C SER A 75 5.19 8.70 11.61
N ASP A 76 3.99 8.85 12.17
CA ASP A 76 2.84 7.97 11.93
C ASP A 76 1.53 8.70 12.27
N LEU A 77 0.40 8.16 11.83
CA LEU A 77 -0.93 8.62 12.19
C LEU A 77 -1.86 7.44 12.53
N PRO A 78 -2.80 7.61 13.48
CA PRO A 78 -3.87 6.65 13.69
C PRO A 78 -4.69 6.45 12.41
N ILE A 79 -5.00 5.21 12.07
CA ILE A 79 -5.75 4.87 10.84
C ILE A 79 -7.13 5.53 10.78
N ARG A 80 -7.74 5.78 11.94
CA ARG A 80 -9.03 6.49 12.10
C ARG A 80 -9.00 7.93 11.60
N GLN A 81 -7.82 8.55 11.46
CA GLN A 81 -7.67 9.91 10.95
C GLN A 81 -7.63 9.97 9.43
N ILE A 82 -7.55 8.82 8.75
CA ILE A 82 -7.56 8.77 7.29
C ILE A 82 -8.97 9.11 6.80
N ASN A 83 -9.03 10.01 5.83
CA ASN A 83 -10.26 10.38 5.15
C ASN A 83 -9.95 10.58 3.66
N LYS A 84 -10.98 10.93 2.89
CA LYS A 84 -10.86 11.18 1.44
C LYS A 84 -9.80 12.25 1.12
N VAL A 85 -9.71 13.31 1.91
CA VAL A 85 -8.75 14.42 1.71
C VAL A 85 -7.32 13.92 1.94
N PHE A 86 -7.09 13.12 2.98
CA PHE A 86 -5.79 12.49 3.22
C PHE A 86 -5.34 11.65 2.02
N ILE A 87 -6.23 10.81 1.49
CA ILE A 87 -5.95 9.93 0.34
C ILE A 87 -5.59 10.76 -0.89
N GLU A 88 -6.34 11.83 -1.16
CA GLU A 88 -6.09 12.72 -2.30
C GLU A 88 -4.77 13.49 -2.15
N ASN A 89 -4.48 14.00 -0.95
CA ASN A 89 -3.22 14.68 -0.67
C ASN A 89 -2.02 13.72 -0.84
N PHE A 90 -2.16 12.47 -0.41
CA PHE A 90 -1.12 11.46 -0.64
C PHE A 90 -0.93 11.18 -2.14
N TYR A 91 -2.03 11.07 -2.90
CA TYR A 91 -1.96 10.91 -4.35
C TYR A 91 -1.20 12.05 -5.03
N LEU A 92 -1.54 13.30 -4.70
CA LEU A 92 -0.89 14.49 -5.25
C LEU A 92 0.59 14.59 -4.83
N TYR A 93 0.90 14.22 -3.58
CA TYR A 93 2.27 14.16 -3.10
C TYR A 93 3.13 13.18 -3.92
N ILE A 94 2.61 11.98 -4.24
CA ILE A 94 3.35 11.02 -5.07
C ILE A 94 3.65 11.58 -6.47
N ILE A 95 2.69 12.26 -7.10
CA ILE A 95 2.88 12.86 -8.42
C ILE A 95 3.97 13.95 -8.34
N LYS A 96 3.86 14.85 -7.36
CA LYS A 96 4.72 16.03 -7.25
C LYS A 96 6.15 15.70 -6.83
N ASN A 97 6.33 14.82 -5.85
CA ASN A 97 7.62 14.61 -5.18
C ASN A 97 8.42 13.44 -5.77
N HIS A 98 7.81 12.57 -6.57
CA HIS A 98 8.47 11.40 -7.13
C HIS A 98 8.32 11.27 -8.65
N ASP A 99 7.91 12.35 -9.33
CA ASP A 99 7.74 12.44 -10.79
C ASP A 99 7.01 11.22 -11.37
N CYS A 100 5.97 10.80 -10.66
CA CYS A 100 5.22 9.61 -10.99
C CYS A 100 4.03 9.98 -11.88
N SER A 101 3.81 9.18 -12.93
CA SER A 101 2.60 9.31 -13.74
C SER A 101 1.33 9.10 -12.90
N PRO A 102 0.17 9.68 -13.26
CA PRO A 102 -1.10 9.48 -12.57
C PRO A 102 -1.42 8.01 -12.30
N ASN A 103 -1.18 7.14 -13.29
CA ASN A 103 -1.37 5.69 -13.15
C ASN A 103 -0.42 5.06 -12.13
N THR A 104 0.83 5.52 -12.06
CA THR A 104 1.81 5.03 -11.09
C THR A 104 1.41 5.46 -9.68
N ALA A 105 1.02 6.73 -9.50
CA ALA A 105 0.47 7.24 -8.25
C ALA A 105 -0.78 6.46 -7.81
N MET A 106 -1.69 6.14 -8.73
CA MET A 106 -2.84 5.28 -8.45
C MET A 106 -2.49 3.87 -8.01
N LYS A 107 -1.35 3.31 -8.44
CA LYS A 107 -0.88 2.01 -7.91
C LYS A 107 -0.43 2.10 -6.45
N PHE A 108 0.06 3.26 -5.98
CA PHE A 108 0.32 3.47 -4.55
C PHE A 108 -0.99 3.52 -3.77
N ILE A 109 -1.97 4.27 -4.25
CA ILE A 109 -3.29 4.35 -3.60
C ILE A 109 -4.00 3.00 -3.58
N GLN A 110 -3.89 2.20 -4.65
CA GLN A 110 -4.45 0.84 -4.69
C GLN A 110 -3.85 -0.05 -3.60
N ARG A 111 -2.52 0.01 -3.38
CA ARG A 111 -1.85 -0.77 -2.34
C ARG A 111 -2.21 -0.28 -0.94
N PHE A 112 -2.31 1.03 -0.77
CA PHE A 112 -2.78 1.61 0.48
C PHE A 112 -4.20 1.14 0.83
N ARG A 113 -5.11 1.13 -0.15
CA ARG A 113 -6.44 0.54 0.04
C ARG A 113 -6.39 -0.92 0.45
N THR A 114 -5.52 -1.74 -0.14
CA THR A 114 -5.36 -3.14 0.27
C THR A 114 -4.98 -3.26 1.75
N VAL A 115 -4.06 -2.42 2.24
CA VAL A 115 -3.65 -2.43 3.65
C VAL A 115 -4.78 -1.95 4.57
N VAL A 116 -5.54 -0.94 4.15
CA VAL A 116 -6.72 -0.52 4.92
C VAL A 116 -7.76 -1.63 5.00
N ASN A 117 -8.04 -2.34 3.90
CA ASN A 117 -8.93 -3.49 3.91
C ASN A 117 -8.41 -4.62 4.82
N PHE A 118 -7.10 -4.88 4.81
CA PHE A 118 -6.46 -5.82 5.74
C PHE A 118 -6.72 -5.42 7.19
N ALA A 119 -6.51 -4.14 7.50
CA ALA A 119 -6.71 -3.60 8.83
C ALA A 119 -8.19 -3.67 9.27
N GLN A 120 -9.15 -3.44 8.38
CA GLN A 120 -10.58 -3.68 8.64
C GLN A 120 -10.89 -5.15 8.90
N GLY A 121 -10.25 -6.07 8.17
CA GLY A 121 -10.37 -7.51 8.37
C GLY A 121 -9.93 -7.98 9.77
N THR A 122 -9.13 -7.19 10.50
CA THR A 122 -8.76 -7.47 11.90
C THR A 122 -9.89 -7.16 12.90
N GLY A 123 -10.93 -6.43 12.49
CA GLY A 123 -12.01 -5.98 13.38
C GLY A 123 -11.68 -4.73 14.22
N LEU A 124 -10.44 -4.22 14.16
CA LEU A 124 -10.00 -3.03 14.90
C LEU A 124 -10.47 -1.70 14.27
N ILE A 125 -10.93 -1.75 13.02
CA ILE A 125 -11.39 -0.57 12.26
C ILE A 125 -12.74 -0.87 11.65
N THR A 126 -13.71 0.00 11.94
CA THR A 126 -15.09 -0.15 11.46
C THR A 126 -15.41 0.75 10.28
N ALA A 127 -14.76 1.91 10.17
CA ALA A 127 -14.99 2.87 9.09
C ALA A 127 -14.03 2.62 7.91
N ASP A 128 -14.57 2.55 6.68
CA ASP A 128 -13.77 2.49 5.45
C ASP A 128 -13.50 3.91 4.92
N PRO A 129 -12.27 4.45 5.02
CA PRO A 129 -11.95 5.76 4.45
C PRO A 129 -11.95 5.77 2.91
N PHE A 130 -11.90 4.60 2.27
CA PHE A 130 -11.97 4.41 0.81
C PHE A 130 -13.38 4.19 0.29
N ALA A 131 -14.41 4.06 1.14
CA ALA A 131 -15.78 3.74 0.70
C ALA A 131 -16.30 4.67 -0.40
N ASN A 132 -15.93 5.96 -0.34
CA ASN A 132 -16.33 6.98 -1.30
C ASN A 132 -15.18 7.44 -2.22
N TYR A 133 -14.03 6.76 -2.21
CA TYR A 133 -12.88 7.07 -3.06
C TYR A 133 -12.88 6.20 -4.32
N LYS A 134 -13.13 6.81 -5.48
CA LYS A 134 -13.11 6.11 -6.77
C LYS A 134 -11.69 6.09 -7.33
N LEU A 135 -11.07 4.91 -7.34
CA LEU A 135 -9.81 4.68 -8.07
C LEU A 135 -10.08 4.82 -9.57
N LYS A 136 -9.40 5.76 -10.24
CA LYS A 136 -9.49 5.95 -11.69
C LYS A 136 -8.11 5.78 -12.29
N PHE A 137 -7.99 4.89 -13.28
CA PHE A 137 -6.79 4.76 -14.09
C PHE A 137 -7.04 5.40 -15.44
N GLU A 138 -6.08 6.20 -15.90
CA GLU A 138 -6.10 6.73 -17.26
C GLU A 138 -5.66 5.63 -18.23
N TYR A 139 -6.42 5.42 -19.30
CA TYR A 139 -6.01 4.49 -20.34
C TYR A 139 -4.79 5.08 -21.06
N ILE A 140 -3.66 4.37 -21.03
CA ILE A 140 -2.49 4.69 -21.85
C ILE A 140 -2.42 3.60 -22.91
N GLU A 141 -2.57 4.00 -24.17
CA GLU A 141 -2.33 3.13 -25.31
C GLU A 141 -0.86 2.70 -25.27
N ARG A 142 -0.62 1.41 -25.02
CA ARG A 142 0.72 0.86 -25.13
C ARG A 142 0.99 0.72 -26.61
N GLY A 143 1.82 1.60 -27.17
CA GLY A 143 2.35 1.43 -28.52
C GLY A 143 2.87 0.00 -28.66
N TYR A 144 2.34 -0.73 -29.63
CA TYR A 144 2.91 -2.01 -30.05
C TYR A 144 3.96 -1.69 -31.11
N LEU A 145 5.07 -2.42 -31.09
CA LEU A 145 6.04 -2.33 -32.17
C LEU A 145 5.40 -2.94 -33.41
N ASP A 146 5.34 -2.18 -34.51
CA ASP A 146 4.94 -2.76 -35.80
C ASP A 146 6.05 -3.70 -36.32
N LYS A 147 5.74 -4.59 -37.25
CA LYS A 147 6.71 -5.53 -37.84
C LYS A 147 7.94 -4.82 -38.39
N ASP A 148 7.76 -3.61 -38.93
CA ASP A 148 8.86 -2.76 -39.40
C ASP A 148 9.74 -2.22 -38.27
N GLU A 149 9.17 -1.89 -37.10
CA GLU A 149 9.93 -1.47 -35.93
C GLU A 149 10.66 -2.66 -35.29
N ILE A 150 10.04 -3.84 -35.26
CA ILE A 150 10.67 -5.10 -34.85
C ILE A 150 11.84 -5.42 -35.78
N SER A 151 11.65 -5.33 -37.10
CA SER A 151 12.71 -5.59 -38.09
C SER A 151 13.86 -4.60 -37.96
N ARG A 152 13.58 -3.32 -37.69
CA ARG A 152 14.63 -2.31 -37.42
C ARG A 152 15.39 -2.58 -36.13
N ILE A 153 14.74 -3.06 -35.07
CA ILE A 153 15.41 -3.43 -33.82
C ILE A 153 16.27 -4.69 -34.02
N CYS A 154 15.77 -5.70 -34.72
CA CYS A 154 16.49 -6.94 -35.00
C CYS A 154 17.71 -6.74 -35.91
N ASN A 155 17.62 -5.82 -36.88
CA ASN A 155 18.70 -5.55 -37.83
C ASN A 155 19.63 -4.40 -37.41
N LYS A 156 19.47 -3.87 -36.19
CA LYS A 156 20.36 -2.84 -35.67
C LYS A 156 21.63 -3.49 -35.13
N ASP A 157 22.75 -3.29 -35.80
CA ASP A 157 24.06 -3.63 -35.25
C ASP A 157 24.34 -2.78 -34.00
N PHE A 158 24.30 -3.43 -32.83
CA PHE A 158 24.67 -2.78 -31.58
C PHE A 158 26.20 -2.68 -31.52
N ALA A 159 26.73 -1.45 -31.56
CA ALA A 159 28.17 -1.19 -31.57
C ALA A 159 28.94 -1.59 -30.28
N SER A 160 28.34 -2.36 -29.35
CA SER A 160 28.97 -2.75 -28.10
C SER A 160 28.65 -4.20 -27.72
N LYS A 161 29.72 -4.99 -27.48
CA LYS A 161 29.70 -6.41 -27.06
C LYS A 161 28.96 -6.71 -25.73
N ARG A 162 28.33 -5.73 -25.08
CA ARG A 162 27.63 -5.91 -23.81
C ARG A 162 26.12 -6.17 -23.95
N LEU A 163 25.61 -6.26 -25.18
CA LEU A 163 24.18 -6.42 -25.49
C LEU A 163 23.85 -7.75 -26.20
N GLU A 164 24.81 -8.68 -26.32
CA GLU A 164 24.59 -10.03 -26.87
C GLU A 164 24.33 -11.11 -25.79
N GLN A 165 24.13 -10.73 -24.52
CA GLN A 165 23.79 -11.66 -23.44
C GLN A 165 22.42 -11.38 -22.85
#